data_AF-A0A815D4G9-F1
#
_entry.id   AF-A0A815D4G9-F1
#
_cell.length_a   1.000
_cell.length_b   1.000
_cell.length_c   1.000
_cell.angle_alpha   90.00
_cell.angle_beta   90.00
_cell.angle_gamma   90.00
#
_symmetry.space_group_name_H-M   'P 1'
#
loop_
_entity.id
_entity.type
_entity.pdbx_description
1 polymer ?
#
loop_
_entity_poly.entity_id
_entity_poly.type
_entity_poly.pdbx_seq_one_letter_code
_entity_poly.pdbx_strand_id
1 'polypeptide(L)'
;MDLKCPICLDPFQLPLCDIYCRHIFCFPCIKTWLRQKQSCPVCRRYFTKFVRITDEKLLKELDCLFVKCMYCNETNIRRGNFNDHIRYQCSKQIIIDHVKNKESLRQHFHLEYLLKRINESIASSRRQRQNYEPSHFTSLPLWAVLISSVHLFIYLSVFIPITTLLNITDFIIYLLRYTIIWLIRIIELRI
;
A
#
# COMPACT_ATOMS: atom_id res chain seq x y z
N MET A 1 -6.16 29.95 13.98
CA MET A 1 -5.83 28.90 12.99
C MET A 1 -7.09 28.67 12.18
N ASP A 2 -7.03 28.83 10.86
CA ASP A 2 -8.20 28.62 10.01
C ASP A 2 -8.47 27.12 9.89
N LEU A 3 -9.57 26.65 10.47
CA LEU A 3 -9.98 25.24 10.47
C LEU A 3 -10.57 24.79 9.11
N LYS A 4 -10.09 25.38 8.02
CA LYS A 4 -10.60 25.23 6.65
C LYS A 4 -9.53 24.69 5.73
N CYS A 5 -9.94 23.84 4.81
CA CYS A 5 -9.06 23.28 3.80
C CYS A 5 -8.69 24.33 2.74
N PRO A 6 -7.41 24.51 2.40
CA PRO A 6 -7.00 25.51 1.41
C PRO A 6 -7.39 25.13 -0.04
N ILE A 7 -7.84 23.90 -0.29
CA ILE A 7 -8.27 23.44 -1.62
C ILE A 7 -9.76 23.71 -1.84
N CYS A 8 -10.62 23.32 -0.90
CA CYS A 8 -12.08 23.45 -1.04
C CYS A 8 -12.67 24.62 -0.23
N LEU A 9 -11.88 25.25 0.63
CA LEU A 9 -12.28 26.36 1.52
C LEU A 9 -13.36 25.99 2.56
N ASP A 10 -13.72 24.72 2.65
CA ASP A 10 -14.65 24.16 3.65
C ASP A 10 -13.90 23.60 4.87
N PRO A 11 -14.61 23.40 6.01
CA PRO A 11 -14.05 22.67 7.15
C PRO A 11 -13.49 21.30 6.75
N PHE A 12 -12.35 20.91 7.34
CA PHE A 12 -11.65 19.71 6.89
C PHE A 12 -12.53 18.47 6.94
N GLN A 13 -12.51 17.63 5.91
CA GLN A 13 -13.12 16.30 5.91
C GLN A 13 -12.00 15.26 5.91
N LEU A 14 -11.91 14.46 6.98
CA LEU A 14 -10.80 13.50 7.19
C LEU A 14 -9.43 14.21 7.02
N PRO A 15 -9.03 15.08 7.98
CA PRO A 15 -7.82 15.88 7.84
C PRO A 15 -6.57 14.99 7.72
N LEU A 16 -5.83 15.22 6.64
CA LEU A 16 -4.50 14.66 6.41
C LEU A 16 -3.46 15.77 6.53
N CYS A 17 -2.39 15.48 7.26
CA CYS A 17 -1.22 16.34 7.38
C CYS A 17 -0.06 15.74 6.59
N ASP A 18 0.59 16.56 5.77
CA ASP A 18 1.91 16.21 5.24
C ASP A 18 2.95 16.34 6.37
N ILE A 19 3.70 15.29 6.64
CA ILE A 19 4.69 15.28 7.72
C ILE A 19 5.86 16.27 7.49
N TYR A 20 6.13 16.66 6.24
CA TYR A 20 7.29 17.50 5.92
C TYR A 20 7.00 18.98 5.90
N CYS A 21 5.83 19.39 5.39
CA CYS A 21 5.44 20.80 5.34
C CYS A 21 4.34 21.16 6.34
N ARG A 22 3.75 20.16 7.01
CA ARG A 22 2.69 20.31 8.02
C ARG A 22 1.42 21.00 7.51
N HIS A 23 1.24 21.09 6.19
CA HIS A 23 -0.01 21.57 5.61
C HIS A 23 -1.09 20.49 5.71
N ILE A 24 -2.29 20.93 6.06
CA ILE A 24 -3.44 20.08 6.32
C ILE A 24 -4.43 20.21 5.17
N PHE A 25 -4.99 19.09 4.72
CA PHE A 25 -5.97 19.04 3.64
C PHE A 25 -7.05 18.00 3.94
N CYS A 26 -8.21 18.12 3.28
CA CYS A 26 -9.18 17.02 3.27
C CYS A 26 -8.61 15.83 2.49
N PHE A 27 -8.83 14.60 2.99
CA PHE A 27 -8.51 13.38 2.26
C PHE A 27 -8.97 13.38 0.78
N PRO A 28 -10.24 13.68 0.44
CA PRO A 28 -10.67 13.69 -0.96
C PRO A 28 -9.98 14.77 -1.80
N CYS A 29 -9.75 15.95 -1.23
CA CYS A 29 -9.11 17.07 -1.92
C CYS A 29 -7.66 16.74 -2.28
N ILE A 30 -6.88 16.26 -1.30
CA ILE A 30 -5.48 15.94 -1.53
C ILE A 30 -5.32 14.71 -2.43
N LYS A 31 -6.19 13.70 -2.30
CA LYS A 31 -6.21 12.54 -3.20
C LYS A 31 -6.44 12.94 -4.66
N THR A 32 -7.34 13.90 -4.90
CA THR A 32 -7.63 14.39 -6.24
C THR A 32 -6.44 15.18 -6.81
N TRP A 33 -5.84 16.05 -6.01
CA TRP A 33 -4.66 16.81 -6.41
C TRP A 33 -3.48 15.90 -6.77
N LEU A 34 -3.21 14.88 -5.96
CA LEU A 34 -2.11 13.93 -6.15
C LEU A 34 -2.22 13.10 -7.43
N ARG A 35 -3.42 12.97 -8.02
CA ARG A 35 -3.59 12.34 -9.34
C ARG A 35 -2.97 13.15 -10.47
N GLN A 36 -2.83 14.46 -10.28
CA GLN A 36 -2.28 15.37 -11.29
C GLN A 36 -0.86 15.81 -10.95
N LYS A 37 -0.59 16.11 -9.67
CA LYS A 37 0.68 16.68 -9.20
C LYS A 37 1.09 16.05 -7.86
N GLN A 38 2.27 15.45 -7.79
CA GLN A 38 2.84 14.91 -6.55
C GLN A 38 3.52 15.98 -5.67
N SER A 39 2.93 17.17 -5.57
CA SER A 39 3.52 18.32 -4.86
C SER A 39 2.50 19.06 -4.01
N CYS A 40 2.94 19.74 -2.96
CA CYS A 40 2.07 20.47 -2.06
C CYS A 40 1.30 21.60 -2.74
N PRO A 41 -0.05 21.65 -2.64
CA PRO A 41 -0.84 22.75 -3.19
C PRO A 41 -0.42 24.12 -2.64
N VAL A 42 0.09 24.16 -1.40
CA VAL A 42 0.46 25.40 -0.72
C VAL A 42 1.92 25.77 -0.99
N CYS A 43 2.86 24.87 -0.70
CA CYS A 43 4.30 25.17 -0.77
C CYS A 43 5.05 24.49 -1.92
N ARG A 44 4.36 23.71 -2.76
CA ARG A 44 4.91 23.00 -3.93
C ARG A 44 6.03 21.99 -3.62
N ARG A 45 6.31 21.70 -2.35
CA ARG A 45 7.23 20.63 -1.93
C ARG A 45 6.72 19.27 -2.42
N TYR A 46 7.60 18.44 -2.96
CA TYR A 46 7.26 17.07 -3.35
C TYR A 46 6.90 16.23 -2.14
N PHE A 47 5.81 15.47 -2.25
CA PHE A 47 5.27 14.68 -1.15
C PHE A 47 5.91 13.31 -1.07
N THR A 48 6.15 12.84 0.16
CA THR A 48 6.56 11.45 0.40
C THR A 48 5.72 10.72 1.44
N LYS A 49 4.91 11.41 2.29
CA LYS A 49 4.02 10.73 3.26
C LYS A 49 2.93 11.63 3.85
N PHE A 50 1.70 11.12 3.94
CA PHE A 50 0.60 11.74 4.67
C PHE A 50 0.24 10.94 5.92
N VAL A 51 -0.09 11.64 6.99
CA VAL A 51 -0.58 11.05 8.24
C VAL A 51 -1.93 11.64 8.58
N ARG A 52 -2.83 10.80 9.08
CA ARG A 52 -4.12 11.26 9.60
C ARG A 52 -3.87 12.01 10.90
N ILE A 53 -4.45 13.20 11.03
CA ILE A 53 -4.38 13.92 12.29
C ILE A 53 -5.27 13.19 13.29
N THR A 54 -4.66 12.76 14.40
CA THR A 54 -5.35 12.14 15.55
C THR A 54 -5.32 13.02 16.79
N ASP A 55 -4.87 14.27 16.66
CA ASP A 55 -4.87 15.23 17.76
C ASP A 55 -6.32 15.45 18.23
N GLU A 56 -6.63 14.90 19.41
CA GLU A 56 -7.98 14.86 19.96
C GLU A 56 -8.52 16.26 20.22
N LYS A 57 -7.65 17.21 20.62
CA LYS A 57 -8.03 18.59 20.90
C LYS A 57 -8.42 19.30 19.61
N LEU A 58 -7.60 19.16 18.56
CA LEU A 58 -7.90 19.71 17.24
C LEU A 58 -9.18 19.09 16.67
N LEU A 59 -9.35 17.77 16.76
CA LEU A 59 -10.56 17.10 16.27
C LEU A 59 -11.83 17.58 16.98
N LYS A 60 -11.79 17.74 18.32
CA LYS A 60 -12.89 18.33 19.10
C LYS A 60 -13.22 19.77 18.67
N GLU A 61 -12.22 20.58 18.37
CA GLU A 61 -12.42 21.95 17.87
C GLU A 61 -13.07 21.95 16.47
N LEU A 62 -12.65 21.06 15.56
CA LEU A 62 -13.32 20.93 14.27
C LEU A 62 -14.77 20.44 14.41
N ASP A 63 -15.05 19.49 15.29
CA ASP A 63 -16.39 18.91 15.45
C ASP A 63 -17.41 19.94 15.98
N CYS A 64 -16.93 20.99 16.64
CA CYS A 64 -17.75 22.11 17.09
C CYS A 64 -18.12 23.10 15.96
N LEU A 65 -17.48 23.03 14.79
CA LEU A 65 -17.76 23.95 13.68
C LEU A 65 -19.15 23.73 13.10
N PHE A 66 -19.82 24.82 12.75
CA PHE A 66 -21.10 24.77 12.05
C PHE A 66 -20.88 24.60 10.55
N VAL A 67 -21.59 23.64 9.97
CA VAL A 67 -21.61 23.32 8.54
C VAL A 67 -23.04 23.44 8.01
N LYS A 68 -23.14 23.66 6.69
CA LYS A 68 -24.41 23.65 5.96
C LYS A 68 -24.60 22.30 5.28
N CYS A 69 -25.80 21.74 5.37
CA CYS A 69 -26.17 20.57 4.58
C CYS A 69 -26.42 20.97 3.13
N MET A 70 -25.67 20.39 2.19
CA MET A 70 -25.84 20.68 0.76
C MET A 70 -27.08 20.04 0.15
N TYR A 71 -27.75 19.14 0.87
CA TYR A 71 -28.94 18.45 0.38
C TYR A 71 -30.23 19.16 0.78
N CYS A 72 -30.41 19.45 2.08
CA CYS A 72 -31.61 20.14 2.58
C CYS A 72 -31.40 21.65 2.83
N ASN A 73 -30.18 22.16 2.67
CA ASN A 73 -29.79 23.55 2.96
C ASN A 73 -29.86 23.98 4.43
N GLU A 74 -30.15 23.06 5.35
CA GLU A 74 -30.12 23.32 6.80
C GLU A 74 -28.74 23.85 7.21
N THR A 75 -28.74 24.92 8.00
CA THR A 75 -27.53 25.57 8.52
C THR A 75 -27.36 25.26 10.00
N ASN A 76 -26.27 25.69 10.62
CA ASN A 76 -26.02 25.49 12.06
C ASN A 76 -25.94 24.02 12.50
N ILE A 77 -25.57 23.10 11.60
CA ILE A 77 -25.31 21.71 11.97
C ILE A 77 -23.87 21.62 12.48
N ARG A 78 -23.65 21.12 13.69
CA ARG A 78 -22.27 20.83 14.15
C ARG A 78 -21.66 19.75 13.28
N ARG A 79 -20.41 19.93 12.85
CA ARG A 79 -19.66 19.00 12.01
C ARG A 79 -19.64 17.59 12.60
N GLY A 80 -19.48 17.47 13.92
CA GLY A 80 -19.54 16.17 14.63
C GLY A 80 -20.89 15.44 14.45
N ASN A 81 -21.98 16.18 14.33
CA ASN A 81 -23.35 15.64 14.21
C ASN A 81 -23.83 15.56 12.76
N PHE A 82 -23.00 15.94 11.79
CA PHE A 82 -23.41 16.03 10.38
C PHE A 82 -23.86 14.68 9.81
N ASN A 83 -23.24 13.58 10.24
CA ASN A 83 -23.61 12.25 9.80
C ASN A 83 -24.97 11.80 10.38
N ASP A 84 -25.24 12.16 11.64
CA ASP A 84 -26.54 11.88 12.28
C ASP A 84 -27.64 12.72 11.64
N HIS A 85 -27.34 13.97 11.29
CA HIS A 85 -28.24 14.79 10.48
C HIS A 85 -28.61 14.08 9.18
N ILE A 86 -27.62 13.62 8.39
CA ILE A 86 -27.88 12.91 7.13
C ILE A 86 -28.76 11.66 7.32
N ARG A 87 -28.58 10.93 8.43
CA ARG A 87 -29.25 9.65 8.67
C ARG A 87 -30.63 9.72 9.33
N TYR A 88 -30.90 10.78 10.09
CA TYR A 88 -32.10 10.79 10.94
C TYR A 88 -32.86 12.12 10.90
N GLN A 89 -32.25 13.20 10.42
CA GLN A 89 -32.82 14.55 10.52
C GLN A 89 -32.90 15.29 9.17
N CYS A 90 -32.26 14.78 8.12
CA CYS A 90 -32.22 15.43 6.82
C CYS A 90 -33.54 15.20 6.06
N SER A 91 -34.26 16.28 5.76
CA SER A 91 -35.49 16.23 4.97
C SER A 91 -35.33 15.70 3.54
N LYS A 92 -34.08 15.57 3.07
CA LYS A 92 -33.73 15.01 1.76
C LYS A 92 -33.06 13.64 1.83
N GLN A 93 -33.16 12.93 2.96
CA GLN A 93 -32.56 11.62 3.17
C GLN A 93 -32.90 10.60 2.07
N ILE A 94 -34.16 10.53 1.64
CA ILE A 94 -34.59 9.63 0.55
C ILE A 94 -33.79 9.89 -0.74
N ILE A 95 -33.51 11.17 -1.06
CA ILE A 95 -32.70 11.54 -2.22
C ILE A 95 -31.26 11.11 -2.02
N ILE A 96 -30.70 11.33 -0.82
CA ILE A 96 -29.32 10.93 -0.48
C ILE A 96 -29.15 9.42 -0.63
N ASP A 97 -30.09 8.63 -0.11
CA ASP A 97 -30.05 7.16 -0.18
C ASP A 97 -30.16 6.66 -1.61
N HIS A 98 -31.05 7.25 -2.42
CA HIS A 98 -31.16 6.92 -3.84
C HIS A 98 -29.90 7.31 -4.64
N VAL A 99 -29.28 8.45 -4.36
CA VAL A 99 -28.01 8.87 -5.01
C VAL A 99 -26.87 7.93 -4.63
N LYS A 100 -26.73 7.59 -3.34
CA LYS A 100 -25.72 6.62 -2.87
C LYS A 100 -25.92 5.25 -3.50
N ASN A 101 -27.17 4.80 -3.62
CA ASN A 101 -27.48 3.53 -4.27
C ASN A 101 -27.11 3.56 -5.76
N LYS A 102 -27.41 4.66 -6.46
CA LYS A 102 -26.98 4.86 -7.86
C LYS A 102 -25.46 4.87 -8.01
N GLU A 103 -24.70 5.48 -7.10
CA GLU A 103 -23.23 5.46 -7.15
C GLU A 103 -22.67 4.06 -6.87
N SER A 104 -23.20 3.37 -5.85
CA SER A 104 -22.83 1.99 -5.52
C SER A 104 -23.13 1.04 -6.69
N LEU A 105 -24.28 1.21 -7.33
CA LEU A 105 -24.67 0.44 -8.50
C LEU A 105 -23.75 0.74 -9.69
N ARG A 106 -23.37 2.00 -9.90
CA ARG A 106 -22.40 2.41 -10.94
C ARG A 106 -21.02 1.79 -10.68
N GLN A 107 -20.59 1.70 -9.43
CA GLN A 107 -19.33 1.02 -9.05
C GLN A 107 -19.41 -0.50 -9.25
N HIS A 108 -20.54 -1.12 -8.90
CA HIS A 108 -20.78 -2.54 -9.12
C HIS A 108 -20.73 -2.90 -10.61
N PHE A 109 -21.48 -2.18 -11.46
CA PHE A 109 -21.43 -2.36 -12.91
C PHE A 109 -20.04 -2.12 -13.50
N HIS A 110 -19.30 -1.14 -13.00
CA HIS A 110 -17.92 -0.92 -13.41
C HIS A 110 -17.01 -2.10 -13.04
N LEU A 111 -17.16 -2.66 -11.84
CA LEU A 111 -16.40 -3.83 -11.40
C LEU A 111 -16.76 -5.07 -12.23
N GLU A 112 -18.04 -5.30 -12.51
CA GLU A 112 -18.49 -6.40 -13.37
C GLU A 112 -17.94 -6.28 -14.80
N TYR A 113 -17.91 -5.06 -15.35
CA TYR A 113 -17.29 -4.80 -16.65
C TYR A 113 -15.79 -5.14 -16.66
N LEU A 114 -15.06 -4.75 -15.60
CA LEU A 114 -13.65 -5.10 -15.46
C LEU A 114 -13.44 -6.62 -15.34
N LEU A 115 -14.27 -7.30 -14.54
CA LEU A 115 -14.21 -8.75 -14.39
C LEU A 115 -14.49 -9.47 -15.70
N LYS A 116 -15.46 -8.98 -16.48
CA LYS A 116 -15.75 -9.50 -17.82
C LYS A 116 -14.55 -9.37 -18.75
N ARG A 117 -13.91 -8.19 -18.80
CA ARG A 117 -12.69 -7.98 -19.60
C ARG A 117 -11.52 -8.87 -19.17
N ILE A 118 -11.35 -9.06 -17.86
CA ILE A 118 -10.32 -9.96 -17.33
C ILE A 118 -10.60 -11.40 -17.77
N ASN A 119 -11.86 -11.86 -17.66
CA ASN A 119 -12.24 -13.20 -18.09
C ASN A 119 -12.09 -13.41 -19.59
N GLU A 120 -12.41 -12.40 -20.41
CA GLU A 120 -12.16 -12.42 -21.86
C GLU A 120 -10.67 -12.51 -22.17
N SER A 121 -9.84 -11.74 -21.46
CA SER A 121 -8.38 -11.82 -21.56
C SER A 121 -7.87 -13.21 -21.17
N ILE A 122 -8.35 -13.78 -20.06
CA ILE A 122 -8.00 -15.13 -19.62
C ILE A 122 -8.46 -16.18 -20.65
N ALA A 123 -9.65 -16.02 -21.23
CA ALA A 123 -10.17 -16.90 -22.28
C ALA A 123 -9.32 -16.80 -23.55
N SER A 124 -8.84 -15.62 -23.91
CA SER A 124 -7.90 -15.43 -25.03
C SER A 124 -6.55 -16.12 -24.77
N SER A 125 -6.03 -16.03 -23.54
CA SER A 125 -4.82 -16.74 -23.12
C SER A 125 -5.02 -18.26 -23.01
N ARG A 126 -6.23 -18.74 -22.68
CA ARG A 126 -6.59 -20.17 -22.73
C ARG A 126 -6.68 -20.69 -24.17
N ARG A 127 -7.20 -19.90 -25.10
CA ARG A 127 -7.21 -20.23 -26.54
C ARG A 127 -5.78 -20.27 -27.12
N GLN A 128 -4.90 -19.35 -26.70
CA GLN A 128 -3.47 -19.44 -27.06
C GLN A 128 -2.80 -20.72 -26.52
N ARG A 129 -3.16 -21.19 -25.32
CA ARG A 129 -2.70 -22.50 -24.82
C ARG A 129 -3.28 -23.70 -25.57
N GLN A 130 -4.51 -23.61 -26.09
CA GLN A 130 -5.13 -24.68 -26.89
C GLN A 130 -4.67 -24.70 -28.35
N ASN A 131 -4.20 -23.56 -28.90
CA ASN A 131 -3.58 -23.49 -30.23
C ASN A 131 -2.08 -23.85 -30.24
N TYR A 132 -1.51 -24.23 -29.09
CA TYR A 132 -0.24 -24.96 -29.07
C TYR A 132 -0.56 -26.42 -29.40
N GLU A 133 -0.54 -26.77 -30.68
CA GLU A 133 -0.41 -28.16 -31.10
C GLU A 133 0.79 -28.76 -30.35
N PRO A 134 0.65 -29.92 -29.68
CA PRO A 134 1.81 -30.66 -29.24
C PRO A 134 2.52 -31.13 -30.51
N SER A 135 3.58 -30.42 -30.91
CA SER A 135 4.58 -30.99 -31.79
C SER A 135 5.07 -32.27 -31.11
N HIS A 136 4.57 -33.39 -31.62
CA HIS A 136 5.06 -34.75 -31.48
C HIS A 136 6.20 -34.87 -30.45
N PHE A 137 5.86 -35.22 -29.20
CA PHE A 137 6.84 -35.58 -28.17
C PHE A 137 7.46 -36.94 -28.54
N THR A 138 8.33 -36.94 -29.55
CA THR A 138 9.42 -37.91 -29.62
C THR A 138 10.47 -37.41 -28.64
N SER A 139 10.60 -38.11 -27.52
CA SER A 139 11.76 -38.13 -26.61
C SER A 139 12.61 -36.86 -26.54
N LEU A 140 12.53 -36.14 -25.41
CA LEU A 140 13.60 -35.22 -24.99
C LEU A 140 14.96 -35.86 -25.30
N PRO A 141 15.83 -35.20 -26.08
CA PRO A 141 17.05 -35.84 -26.54
C PRO A 141 17.91 -36.18 -25.32
N LEU A 142 18.54 -37.36 -25.33
CA LEU A 142 19.30 -37.90 -24.18
C LEU A 142 20.30 -36.88 -23.59
N TRP A 143 20.88 -36.01 -24.43
CA TRP A 143 21.80 -34.96 -23.98
C TRP A 143 21.15 -33.92 -23.04
N ALA A 144 19.85 -33.62 -23.16
CA ALA A 144 19.16 -32.68 -22.28
C ALA A 144 18.95 -33.23 -20.86
N VAL A 145 18.67 -34.54 -20.75
CA VAL A 145 18.60 -35.23 -19.45
C VAL A 145 20.00 -35.34 -18.85
N LEU A 146 21.01 -35.67 -19.67
CA LEU A 146 22.40 -35.76 -19.23
C LEU A 146 22.97 -34.42 -18.76
N ILE A 147 22.65 -33.29 -19.42
CA ILE A 147 23.07 -31.96 -18.97
C ILE A 147 22.50 -31.64 -17.59
N SER A 148 21.22 -31.95 -17.33
CA SER A 148 20.61 -31.71 -16.02
C SER A 148 21.26 -32.57 -14.92
N SER A 149 21.58 -33.82 -15.23
CA SER A 149 22.23 -34.76 -14.31
C SER A 149 23.68 -34.38 -14.03
N VAL A 150 24.43 -33.92 -15.04
CA VAL A 150 25.81 -33.43 -14.88
C VAL A 150 25.84 -32.13 -14.08
N HIS A 151 24.91 -31.21 -14.32
CA HIS A 151 24.83 -29.95 -13.56
C HIS A 151 24.44 -30.20 -12.10
N LEU A 152 23.51 -31.14 -11.85
CA LEU A 152 23.16 -31.56 -10.49
C LEU A 152 24.33 -32.27 -9.81
N PHE A 153 25.06 -33.12 -10.53
CA PHE A 153 26.25 -33.79 -10.01
C PHE A 153 27.37 -32.80 -9.68
N ILE A 154 27.66 -31.83 -10.55
CA ILE A 154 28.66 -30.77 -10.30
C ILE A 154 28.25 -29.93 -9.08
N TYR A 155 26.96 -29.58 -8.98
CA TYR A 155 26.45 -28.82 -7.84
C TYR A 155 26.60 -29.59 -6.51
N LEU A 156 26.22 -30.87 -6.48
CA LEU A 156 26.26 -31.70 -5.28
C LEU A 156 27.69 -32.15 -4.89
N SER A 157 28.54 -32.48 -5.87
CA SER A 157 29.87 -33.06 -5.62
C SER A 157 31.00 -32.04 -5.53
N VAL A 158 30.82 -30.83 -6.07
CA VAL A 158 31.89 -29.81 -6.11
C VAL A 158 31.45 -28.54 -5.39
N PHE A 159 30.29 -27.99 -5.71
CA PHE A 159 29.90 -26.67 -5.19
C PHE A 159 29.48 -26.70 -3.71
N ILE A 160 28.69 -27.70 -3.30
CA ILE A 160 28.30 -27.88 -1.89
C ILE A 160 29.53 -28.14 -0.99
N PRO A 161 30.45 -29.06 -1.27
CA PRO A 161 31.61 -29.28 -0.38
C PRO A 161 32.55 -28.07 -0.31
N ILE A 162 32.74 -27.32 -1.40
CA ILE A 162 33.55 -26.09 -1.36
C ILE A 162 32.88 -25.04 -0.45
N THR A 163 31.57 -24.84 -0.59
CA THR A 163 30.85 -23.86 0.23
C THR A 163 30.77 -24.27 1.71
N THR A 164 30.63 -25.56 2.01
CA THR A 164 30.68 -26.04 3.41
C THR A 164 32.07 -25.93 3.99
N LEU A 165 33.13 -26.24 3.25
CA LEU A 165 34.51 -26.07 3.69
C LEU A 165 34.85 -24.61 3.98
N LEU A 166 34.45 -23.69 3.11
CA LEU A 166 34.64 -22.24 3.33
C LEU A 166 33.92 -21.77 4.60
N ASN A 167 32.68 -22.22 4.82
CA ASN A 167 31.91 -21.84 6.00
C ASN A 167 32.51 -22.44 7.30
N ILE A 168 33.07 -23.66 7.23
CA ILE A 168 33.79 -24.28 8.36
C ILE A 168 35.07 -23.51 8.67
N THR A 169 35.83 -23.09 7.66
CA THR A 169 37.04 -22.28 7.88
C THR A 169 36.71 -20.93 8.52
N ASP A 170 35.65 -20.25 8.07
CA ASP A 170 35.20 -18.99 8.66
C ASP A 170 34.74 -19.17 10.11
N PHE A 171 34.05 -20.27 10.42
CA PHE A 171 33.64 -20.60 11.78
C PHE A 171 34.82 -20.90 12.71
N ILE A 172 35.84 -21.63 12.24
CA ILE A 172 37.06 -21.90 13.01
C ILE A 172 37.83 -20.60 13.26
N ILE A 173 37.98 -19.74 12.25
CA ILE A 173 38.62 -18.42 12.40
C ILE A 173 37.87 -17.58 13.42
N TYR A 174 36.54 -17.59 13.38
CA TYR A 174 35.71 -16.89 14.36
C TYR A 174 35.94 -17.40 15.78
N LEU A 175 35.95 -18.73 16.00
CA LEU A 175 36.23 -19.33 17.30
C LEU A 175 37.64 -19.00 17.80
N LEU A 176 38.65 -19.08 16.94
CA LEU A 176 40.02 -18.71 17.29
C LEU A 176 40.13 -17.23 17.69
N ARG A 177 39.50 -16.32 16.96
CA ARG A 177 39.46 -14.90 17.35
C ARG A 177 38.77 -14.71 18.70
N TYR A 178 37.65 -15.41 18.93
CA TYR A 178 36.93 -15.33 20.20
C TYR A 178 37.78 -15.84 21.38
N THR A 179 38.45 -16.98 21.23
CA THR A 179 39.31 -17.53 22.29
C THR A 179 40.54 -16.68 22.53
N ILE A 180 41.17 -16.14 21.49
CA ILE A 180 42.29 -15.19 21.62
C ILE A 180 41.83 -13.94 22.39
N ILE A 181 40.70 -13.34 22.02
CA ILE A 181 40.16 -12.16 22.71
C ILE A 181 39.82 -12.49 24.17
N TRP A 182 39.24 -13.67 24.42
CA TRP A 182 38.92 -14.12 25.77
C TRP A 182 40.17 -14.37 26.63
N LEU A 183 41.22 -14.97 26.06
CA LEU A 183 42.51 -15.17 26.74
C LEU A 183 43.21 -13.84 27.04
N ILE A 184 43.21 -12.89 26.11
CA ILE A 184 43.75 -11.54 26.34
C ILE A 184 43.02 -10.89 27.53
N ARG A 185 41.68 -10.94 27.55
CA ARG A 185 40.88 -10.43 28.67
C ARG A 185 41.17 -11.12 30.00
N ILE A 186 41.44 -12.42 30.01
CA ILE A 186 41.80 -13.14 31.23
C ILE A 186 43.19 -12.76 31.74
N ILE A 187 44.14 -12.54 30.85
CA ILE A 187 45.49 -12.09 31.21
C ILE A 187 45.44 -10.67 31.77
N GLU A 188 44.67 -9.76 31.16
CA GLU A 188 44.45 -8.40 31.69
C GLU A 188 43.75 -8.39 33.06
N LEU A 189 42.89 -9.38 33.36
CA LEU A 189 42.25 -9.50 34.68
C LEU A 189 43.14 -10.15 35.75
N ARG A 190 44.30 -10.72 35.37
CA ARG A 190 45.27 -11.36 36.28
C ARG A 190 46.50 -10.49 36.58
N ILE A 191 46.66 -9.34 35.93
CA ILE A 191 47.69 -8.32 36.20
C ILE A 191 47.06 -7.21 37.03
#